data_AF-A0AAE3JLP0-F1
#
_entry.id   AF-A0AAE3JLP0-F1
#
_cell.length_a   1.000
_cell.length_b   1.000
_cell.length_c   1.000
_cell.angle_alpha   90.00
_cell.angle_beta   90.00
_cell.angle_gamma   90.00
#
_symmetry.space_group_name_H-M   'P 1'
#
loop_
_entity.id
_entity.type
_entity.pdbx_description
1 polymer ?
#
loop_
_entity_poly.entity_id
_entity_poly.type
_entity_poly.pdbx_seq_one_letter_code
_entity_poly.pdbx_strand_id
1 'polypeptide(L)'
;MIEEDELINIWQSSSNQERIKFEKSKLILEMKSSLDRFNKSVKYRDLTEYINAIIMIPLSVYAAYALPYILSKIGALFLALLLIYVVIKLKSLNKHKPNILSNSYIDYLYQCRNYLSIQKKLRETAPIWYILPLLTGALLFALGVILSIKGKVYIKITVLSIIAVGVVATYFYNIWIIKKQYIPRLKKMDELIKAMET
;
A
#
# COMPACT_ATOMS: atom_id res chain seq x y z
N MET A 1 37.44 14.59 21.98
CA MET A 1 36.23 15.02 21.27
C MET A 1 36.75 15.72 20.04
N ILE A 2 36.61 15.12 18.85
CA ILE A 2 37.15 15.72 17.61
C ILE A 2 36.29 16.95 17.31
N GLU A 3 36.91 18.11 17.10
CA GLU A 3 36.20 19.36 16.79
C GLU A 3 35.70 19.36 15.34
N GLU A 4 34.58 20.05 15.06
CA GLU A 4 33.93 20.07 13.74
C GLU A 4 34.86 20.56 12.62
N ASP A 5 35.78 21.46 12.97
CA ASP A 5 36.80 22.01 12.06
C ASP A 5 37.86 20.97 11.65
N GLU A 6 38.22 20.03 12.54
CA GLU A 6 39.13 18.93 12.19
C GLU A 6 38.47 17.97 11.19
N LEU A 7 37.17 17.71 11.32
CA LEU A 7 36.42 16.86 10.38
C LEU A 7 36.32 17.50 8.99
N ILE A 8 36.11 18.83 8.93
CA ILE A 8 36.08 19.58 7.67
C ILE A 8 37.45 19.53 6.99
N ASN A 9 38.53 19.71 7.74
CA ASN A 9 39.89 19.63 7.20
C ASN A 9 40.25 18.23 6.67
N ILE A 10 39.88 17.18 7.39
CA ILE A 10 40.07 15.78 6.94
C ILE A 10 39.23 15.50 5.69
N TRP A 11 38.02 16.06 5.58
CA TRP A 11 37.18 15.94 4.39
C TRP A 11 37.77 16.72 3.20
N GLN A 12 38.30 17.92 3.43
CA GLN A 12 38.92 18.75 2.41
C GLN A 12 40.26 18.19 1.90
N SER A 13 40.98 17.45 2.74
CA SER A 13 42.26 16.81 2.37
C SER A 13 42.13 15.40 1.77
N SER A 14 40.97 14.75 1.91
CA SER A 14 40.74 13.42 1.33
C SER A 14 40.63 13.45 -0.19
N SER A 15 41.13 12.39 -0.82
CA SER A 15 41.18 12.29 -2.28
C SER A 15 39.77 12.23 -2.89
N ASN A 16 39.62 12.67 -4.15
CA ASN A 16 38.35 12.57 -4.87
C ASN A 16 37.80 11.12 -4.88
N GLN A 17 38.67 10.09 -4.90
CA GLN A 17 38.26 8.70 -4.85
C GLN A 17 37.61 8.31 -3.50
N GLU A 18 38.14 8.81 -2.38
CA GLU A 18 37.58 8.55 -1.05
C GLU A 18 36.24 9.25 -0.84
N ARG A 19 36.10 10.49 -1.34
CA ARG A 19 34.81 11.21 -1.31
C ARG A 19 33.74 10.47 -2.10
N ILE A 20 34.06 10.01 -3.31
CA ILE A 20 33.14 9.21 -4.14
C ILE A 20 32.75 7.91 -3.44
N LYS A 21 33.71 7.20 -2.82
CA LYS A 21 33.44 5.96 -2.08
C LYS A 21 32.54 6.20 -0.86
N PHE A 22 32.75 7.30 -0.13
CA PHE A 22 31.92 7.69 1.00
C PHE A 22 30.49 8.04 0.57
N GLU A 23 30.33 8.85 -0.49
CA GLU A 23 29.02 9.20 -1.05
C GLU A 23 28.25 7.97 -1.51
N LYS A 24 28.90 7.06 -2.25
CA LYS A 24 28.30 5.77 -2.66
C LYS A 24 27.85 4.95 -1.45
N SER A 25 28.68 4.86 -0.41
CA SER A 25 28.37 4.10 0.82
C SER A 25 27.20 4.72 1.60
N LYS A 26 27.16 6.05 1.71
CA LYS A 26 26.04 6.79 2.32
C LYS A 26 24.74 6.55 1.55
N LEU A 27 24.78 6.62 0.22
CA LEU A 27 23.60 6.41 -0.64
C LEU A 27 23.03 4.98 -0.47
N ILE A 28 23.91 3.97 -0.39
CA ILE A 28 23.57 2.57 -0.12
C ILE A 28 22.86 2.42 1.24
N LEU A 29 23.40 3.05 2.30
CA LEU A 29 22.84 2.98 3.65
C LEU A 29 21.45 3.66 3.71
N GLU A 30 21.32 4.84 3.12
CA GLU A 30 20.04 5.55 3.02
C GLU A 30 18.99 4.74 2.24
N MET A 31 19.40 4.11 1.13
CA MET A 31 18.53 3.26 0.34
C MET A 31 18.04 2.06 1.16
N LYS A 32 18.95 1.35 1.84
CA LYS A 32 18.61 0.21 2.69
C LYS A 32 17.61 0.60 3.78
N SER A 33 17.85 1.72 4.46
CA SER A 33 16.92 2.26 5.48
C SER A 33 15.56 2.65 4.89
N SER A 34 15.54 3.24 3.70
CA SER A 34 14.30 3.58 2.99
C SER A 34 13.49 2.36 2.60
N LEU A 35 14.14 1.32 2.08
CA LEU A 35 13.54 0.04 1.67
C LEU A 35 13.01 -0.75 2.87
N ASP A 36 13.73 -0.77 4.00
CA ASP A 36 13.24 -1.43 5.21
C ASP A 36 11.96 -0.77 5.73
N ARG A 37 11.93 0.57 5.78
CA ARG A 37 10.71 1.32 6.13
C ARG A 37 9.55 1.05 5.16
N PHE A 38 9.84 0.97 3.86
CA PHE A 38 8.85 0.60 2.86
C PHE A 38 8.31 -0.82 3.09
N ASN A 39 9.19 -1.80 3.29
CA ASN A 39 8.80 -3.18 3.54
C ASN A 39 7.96 -3.34 4.81
N LYS A 40 8.31 -2.62 5.88
CA LYS A 40 7.50 -2.55 7.11
C LYS A 40 6.11 -1.97 6.83
N SER A 41 6.03 -0.88 6.06
CA SER A 41 4.74 -0.28 5.69
C SER A 41 3.87 -1.22 4.84
N VAL A 42 4.46 -1.94 3.90
CA VAL A 42 3.75 -2.94 3.10
C VAL A 42 3.27 -4.10 3.97
N LYS A 43 4.12 -4.64 4.85
CA LYS A 43 3.74 -5.69 5.81
C LYS A 43 2.58 -5.25 6.70
N TYR A 44 2.64 -4.02 7.22
CA TYR A 44 1.58 -3.47 8.06
C TYR A 44 0.26 -3.37 7.29
N ARG A 45 0.29 -2.82 6.07
CA ARG A 45 -0.90 -2.78 5.20
C ARG A 45 -1.48 -4.17 4.97
N ASP A 46 -0.64 -5.13 4.57
CA ASP A 46 -1.10 -6.49 4.28
C ASP A 46 -1.72 -7.14 5.52
N LEU A 47 -1.13 -6.94 6.70
CA LEU A 47 -1.66 -7.41 7.97
C LEU A 47 -3.02 -6.78 8.29
N THR A 48 -3.18 -5.47 8.11
CA THR A 48 -4.46 -4.79 8.32
C THR A 48 -5.55 -5.36 7.40
N GLU A 49 -5.24 -5.58 6.12
CA GLU A 49 -6.21 -6.18 5.18
C GLU A 49 -6.56 -7.63 5.55
N TYR A 50 -5.60 -8.42 6.04
CA TYR A 50 -5.88 -9.79 6.50
C TYR A 50 -6.74 -9.81 7.76
N ILE A 51 -6.46 -8.96 8.74
CA ILE A 51 -7.29 -8.82 9.94
C ILE A 51 -8.71 -8.39 9.55
N ASN A 52 -8.81 -7.38 8.67
CA ASN A 52 -10.11 -6.94 8.15
C ASN A 52 -10.86 -8.08 7.47
N ALA A 53 -10.20 -8.89 6.63
CA ALA A 53 -10.84 -10.03 5.98
C ALA A 53 -11.31 -11.10 6.99
N ILE A 54 -10.49 -11.42 7.99
CA ILE A 54 -10.83 -12.41 9.05
C ILE A 54 -12.07 -11.98 9.83
N ILE A 55 -12.26 -10.68 10.08
CA ILE A 55 -13.41 -10.15 10.83
C ILE A 55 -14.62 -9.96 9.92
N MET A 56 -14.43 -9.33 8.76
CA MET A 56 -15.53 -8.88 7.92
C MET A 56 -16.16 -10.02 7.11
N ILE A 57 -15.42 -11.09 6.77
CA ILE A 57 -15.99 -12.25 6.06
C ILE A 57 -17.07 -12.94 6.93
N PRO A 58 -16.78 -13.40 8.17
CA PRO A 58 -17.79 -13.99 9.03
C PRO A 58 -18.97 -13.05 9.30
N LEU A 59 -18.69 -11.77 9.54
CA LEU A 59 -19.75 -10.77 9.77
C LEU A 59 -20.67 -10.63 8.55
N SER A 60 -20.10 -10.62 7.35
CA SER A 60 -20.87 -10.53 6.10
C SER A 60 -21.68 -11.80 5.85
N VAL A 61 -21.12 -12.97 6.11
CA VAL A 61 -21.84 -14.26 5.99
C VAL A 61 -22.99 -14.32 6.99
N TYR A 62 -22.76 -13.92 8.25
CA TYR A 62 -23.80 -13.84 9.26
C TYR A 62 -24.91 -12.85 8.86
N ALA A 63 -24.54 -11.66 8.36
CA ALA A 63 -25.50 -10.68 7.88
C ALA A 63 -26.34 -11.20 6.70
N ALA A 64 -25.73 -11.96 5.78
CA ALA A 64 -26.45 -12.60 4.67
C ALA A 64 -27.46 -13.66 5.15
N TYR A 65 -27.17 -14.35 6.26
CA TYR A 65 -28.11 -15.30 6.86
C TYR A 65 -29.22 -14.61 7.64
N ALA A 66 -28.87 -13.65 8.51
CA ALA A 66 -29.77 -13.05 9.49
C ALA A 66 -30.71 -11.97 8.92
N LEU A 67 -30.28 -11.21 7.91
CA LEU A 67 -31.10 -10.12 7.37
C LEU A 67 -32.21 -10.66 6.47
N PRO A 68 -33.45 -10.16 6.55
CA PRO A 68 -34.55 -10.64 5.70
C PRO A 68 -34.50 -10.06 4.27
N TYR A 69 -33.64 -9.08 4.00
CA TYR A 69 -33.64 -8.32 2.75
C TYR A 69 -32.73 -8.93 1.69
N ILE A 70 -33.32 -9.42 0.59
CA ILE A 70 -32.61 -10.09 -0.51
C ILE A 70 -31.43 -9.24 -1.03
N LEU A 71 -31.64 -7.94 -1.22
CA LEU A 71 -30.60 -7.03 -1.72
C LEU A 71 -29.41 -6.92 -0.76
N SER A 72 -29.69 -6.88 0.56
CA SER A 72 -28.63 -6.88 1.57
C SER A 72 -27.89 -8.20 1.65
N LYS A 73 -28.56 -9.33 1.43
CA LYS A 73 -27.89 -10.65 1.35
C LYS A 73 -26.91 -10.70 0.18
N ILE A 74 -27.34 -10.24 -0.99
CA ILE A 74 -26.49 -10.19 -2.20
C ILE A 74 -25.29 -9.28 -1.95
N GLY A 75 -25.50 -8.07 -1.42
CA GLY A 75 -24.42 -7.14 -1.08
C GLY A 75 -23.43 -7.73 -0.08
N ALA A 76 -23.92 -8.40 0.98
CA ALA A 76 -23.07 -9.01 1.99
C ALA A 76 -22.22 -10.17 1.43
N LEU A 77 -22.81 -11.07 0.65
CA LEU A 77 -22.05 -12.15 -0.02
C LEU A 77 -21.04 -11.59 -1.02
N PHE A 78 -21.42 -10.56 -1.78
CA PHE A 78 -20.51 -9.89 -2.71
C PHE A 78 -19.30 -9.28 -1.96
N LEU A 79 -19.53 -8.62 -0.82
CA LEU A 79 -18.45 -8.08 0.02
C LEU A 79 -17.53 -9.18 0.56
N ALA A 80 -18.09 -10.32 1.00
CA ALA A 80 -17.29 -11.46 1.44
C ALA A 80 -16.39 -12.00 0.31
N LEU A 81 -16.95 -12.18 -0.88
CA LEU A 81 -16.19 -12.61 -2.07
C LEU A 81 -15.11 -11.60 -2.46
N LEU A 82 -15.43 -10.31 -2.40
CA LEU A 82 -14.47 -9.25 -2.66
C LEU A 82 -13.30 -9.34 -1.68
N LEU A 83 -13.55 -9.47 -0.37
CA LEU A 83 -12.48 -9.58 0.63
C LEU A 83 -11.57 -10.79 0.37
N ILE A 84 -12.15 -11.94 0.01
CA ILE A 84 -11.36 -13.12 -0.39
C ILE A 84 -10.47 -12.80 -1.61
N TYR A 85 -11.05 -12.17 -2.64
CA TYR A 85 -10.30 -11.73 -3.83
C TYR A 85 -9.14 -10.79 -3.47
N VAL A 86 -9.37 -9.81 -2.58
CA VAL A 86 -8.33 -8.89 -2.11
C VAL A 86 -7.18 -9.66 -1.45
N VAL A 87 -7.47 -10.58 -0.54
CA VAL A 87 -6.46 -11.39 0.14
C VAL A 87 -5.63 -12.21 -0.85
N ILE A 88 -6.29 -12.87 -1.81
CA ILE A 88 -5.61 -13.64 -2.87
C ILE A 88 -4.70 -12.72 -3.69
N LYS A 89 -5.20 -11.54 -4.09
CA LYS A 89 -4.45 -10.57 -4.89
C LYS A 89 -3.22 -10.07 -4.14
N LEU A 90 -3.34 -9.72 -2.86
CA LEU A 90 -2.20 -9.30 -2.04
C LEU A 90 -1.18 -10.43 -1.86
N LYS A 91 -1.65 -11.66 -1.59
CA LYS A 91 -0.78 -12.83 -1.46
C LYS A 91 0.01 -13.11 -2.73
N SER A 92 -0.58 -12.89 -3.91
CA SER A 92 0.10 -13.10 -5.20
C SER A 92 1.34 -12.21 -5.38
N LEU A 93 1.36 -11.03 -4.76
CA LEU A 93 2.46 -10.07 -4.87
C LEU A 93 3.68 -10.46 -4.05
N ASN A 94 3.50 -11.30 -3.03
CA ASN A 94 4.61 -11.79 -2.21
C ASN A 94 5.64 -12.57 -3.03
N LYS A 95 5.26 -13.13 -4.18
CA LYS A 95 6.15 -13.81 -5.12
C LYS A 95 7.21 -12.90 -5.74
N HIS A 96 6.97 -11.59 -5.76
CA HIS A 96 7.86 -10.60 -6.37
C HIS A 96 8.77 -9.91 -5.32
N LYS A 97 8.76 -10.38 -4.07
CA LYS A 97 9.62 -9.82 -3.02
C LYS A 97 11.09 -10.04 -3.38
N PRO A 98 11.95 -9.03 -3.21
CA PRO A 98 13.37 -9.14 -3.53
C PRO A 98 14.03 -10.22 -2.67
N ASN A 99 14.84 -11.05 -3.30
CA ASN A 99 15.61 -12.08 -2.62
C ASN A 99 16.92 -11.47 -2.09
N ILE A 100 17.17 -11.59 -0.78
CA ILE A 100 18.38 -11.09 -0.12
C ILE A 100 19.63 -11.88 -0.58
N LEU A 101 19.44 -13.10 -1.09
CA LEU A 101 20.49 -13.99 -1.59
C LEU A 101 20.77 -13.80 -3.09
N SER A 102 20.60 -12.60 -3.64
CA SER A 102 20.92 -12.36 -5.06
C SER A 102 22.43 -12.43 -5.32
N ASN A 103 22.80 -12.83 -6.54
CA ASN A 103 24.19 -13.00 -6.95
C ASN A 103 25.02 -11.70 -6.89
N SER A 104 24.37 -10.54 -7.01
CA SER A 104 24.99 -9.22 -6.89
C SER A 104 24.10 -8.21 -6.15
N TYR A 105 24.72 -7.18 -5.56
CA TYR A 105 24.00 -6.06 -4.94
C TYR A 105 23.23 -5.21 -5.96
N ILE A 106 23.75 -5.08 -7.19
CA ILE A 106 23.02 -4.45 -8.31
C ILE A 106 21.73 -5.22 -8.60
N ASP A 107 21.80 -6.56 -8.68
CA ASP A 107 20.62 -7.40 -8.93
C ASP A 107 19.58 -7.24 -7.83
N TYR A 108 20.01 -7.13 -6.57
CA TYR A 108 19.13 -6.85 -5.44
C TYR A 108 18.37 -5.54 -5.64
N LEU A 109 19.06 -4.46 -6.06
CA LEU A 109 18.42 -3.16 -6.30
C LEU A 109 17.42 -3.22 -7.45
N TYR A 110 17.74 -3.91 -8.54
CA TYR A 110 16.80 -4.12 -9.65
C TYR A 110 15.55 -4.88 -9.19
N GLN A 111 15.70 -5.90 -8.35
CA GLN A 111 14.55 -6.61 -7.76
C GLN A 111 13.72 -5.70 -6.85
N CYS A 112 14.36 -4.89 -5.99
CA CYS A 112 13.68 -3.91 -5.14
C CYS A 112 12.91 -2.88 -5.97
N ARG A 113 13.50 -2.40 -7.06
CA ARG A 113 12.88 -1.48 -8.02
C ARG A 113 11.66 -2.08 -8.69
N ASN A 114 11.79 -3.30 -9.19
CA ASN A 114 10.68 -4.00 -9.81
C ASN A 114 9.53 -4.20 -8.80
N TYR A 115 9.86 -4.63 -7.58
CA TYR A 115 8.87 -4.81 -6.51
C TYR A 115 8.15 -3.50 -6.14
N LEU A 116 8.88 -2.38 -6.01
CA LEU A 116 8.28 -1.06 -5.78
C LEU A 116 7.34 -0.64 -6.92
N SER A 117 7.75 -0.87 -8.16
CA SER A 117 6.96 -0.55 -9.35
C SER A 117 5.65 -1.36 -9.40
N ILE A 118 5.73 -2.66 -9.11
CA ILE A 118 4.55 -3.54 -9.02
C ILE A 118 3.60 -3.06 -7.91
N GLN A 119 4.13 -2.72 -6.73
CA GLN A 119 3.32 -2.21 -5.62
C GLN A 119 2.71 -0.84 -5.90
N LYS A 120 3.40 0.02 -6.67
CA LYS A 120 2.85 1.29 -7.18
C LYS A 120 1.67 1.02 -8.12
N LYS A 121 1.88 0.17 -9.13
CA LYS A 121 0.84 -0.18 -10.13
C LYS A 121 -0.39 -0.81 -9.49
N LEU A 122 -0.20 -1.62 -8.45
CA LEU A 122 -1.31 -2.17 -7.65
C LEU A 122 -2.17 -1.06 -7.05
N ARG A 123 -1.55 -0.03 -6.45
CA ARG A 123 -2.27 1.12 -5.87
C ARG A 123 -2.90 2.01 -6.93
N GLU A 124 -2.23 2.22 -8.05
CA GLU A 124 -2.78 2.99 -9.18
C GLU A 124 -4.04 2.34 -9.76
N THR A 125 -4.08 1.01 -9.78
CA THR A 125 -5.23 0.23 -10.27
C THR A 125 -6.26 -0.07 -9.18
N ALA A 126 -5.97 0.23 -7.89
CA ALA A 126 -6.87 -0.01 -6.75
C ALA A 126 -8.27 0.59 -6.90
N PRO A 127 -8.47 1.76 -7.53
CA PRO A 127 -9.81 2.28 -7.78
C PRO A 127 -10.71 1.28 -8.52
N ILE A 128 -10.16 0.53 -9.48
CA ILE A 128 -10.92 -0.37 -10.35
C ILE A 128 -11.19 -1.72 -9.68
N TRP A 129 -10.18 -2.32 -9.03
CA TRP A 129 -10.31 -3.69 -8.50
C TRP A 129 -10.70 -3.76 -7.02
N TYR A 130 -10.57 -2.66 -6.27
CA TYR A 130 -10.85 -2.60 -4.83
C TYR A 130 -11.99 -1.62 -4.54
N ILE A 131 -11.81 -0.34 -4.86
CA ILE A 131 -12.75 0.72 -4.44
C ILE A 131 -14.10 0.58 -5.13
N LEU A 132 -14.13 0.39 -6.45
CA LEU A 132 -15.37 0.30 -7.22
C LEU A 132 -16.21 -0.93 -6.85
N PRO A 133 -15.64 -2.16 -6.76
CA PRO A 133 -16.38 -3.30 -6.23
C PRO A 133 -16.83 -3.09 -4.79
N LEU A 134 -15.99 -2.51 -3.92
CA LEU A 134 -16.35 -2.24 -2.53
C LEU A 134 -17.56 -1.30 -2.44
N LEU A 135 -17.56 -0.22 -3.23
CA LEU A 135 -18.69 0.70 -3.34
C LEU A 135 -19.94 -0.02 -3.84
N THR A 136 -19.81 -0.87 -4.86
CA THR A 136 -20.94 -1.63 -5.43
C THR A 136 -21.57 -2.54 -4.37
N GLY A 137 -20.75 -3.34 -3.67
CA GLY A 137 -21.22 -4.21 -2.59
C GLY A 137 -21.84 -3.44 -1.42
N ALA A 138 -21.20 -2.33 -1.02
CA ALA A 138 -21.70 -1.48 0.07
C ALA A 138 -23.03 -0.82 -0.28
N LEU A 139 -23.21 -0.33 -1.51
CA LEU A 139 -24.47 0.25 -1.97
C LEU A 139 -25.58 -0.80 -2.03
N LEU A 140 -25.32 -1.98 -2.59
CA LEU A 140 -26.30 -3.08 -2.60
C LEU A 140 -26.74 -3.45 -1.18
N PHE A 141 -25.78 -3.55 -0.27
CA PHE A 141 -26.04 -3.83 1.14
C PHE A 141 -26.92 -2.75 1.77
N ALA A 142 -26.50 -1.48 1.64
CA ALA A 142 -27.17 -0.34 2.23
C ALA A 142 -28.57 -0.13 1.65
N LEU A 143 -28.78 -0.29 0.35
CA LEU A 143 -30.08 -0.13 -0.29
C LEU A 143 -31.12 -1.10 0.27
N GLY A 144 -30.75 -2.38 0.50
CA GLY A 144 -31.67 -3.34 1.10
C GLY A 144 -32.13 -2.94 2.51
N VAL A 145 -31.24 -2.33 3.31
CA VAL A 145 -31.56 -1.81 4.64
C VAL A 145 -32.39 -0.53 4.54
N ILE A 146 -31.96 0.42 3.70
CA ILE A 146 -32.57 1.75 3.53
C ILE A 146 -34.01 1.66 3.01
N LEU A 147 -34.29 0.77 2.05
CA LEU A 147 -35.64 0.57 1.51
C LEU A 147 -36.60 0.01 2.57
N SER A 148 -36.07 -0.73 3.54
CA SER A 148 -36.85 -1.39 4.57
C SER A 148 -37.19 -0.49 5.76
N ILE A 149 -36.43 0.60 5.96
CA ILE A 149 -36.68 1.58 7.02
C ILE A 149 -37.71 2.61 6.55
N LYS A 150 -38.91 2.60 7.14
CA LYS A 150 -39.94 3.63 6.93
C LYS A 150 -39.66 4.88 7.79
N GLY A 151 -39.89 6.07 7.23
CA GLY A 151 -39.95 7.35 7.97
C GLY A 151 -38.63 7.93 8.53
N LYS A 152 -37.52 7.18 8.59
CA LYS A 152 -36.25 7.66 9.19
C LYS A 152 -35.25 8.17 8.15
N VAL A 153 -35.57 9.30 7.52
CA VAL A 153 -34.73 9.92 6.46
C VAL A 153 -33.31 10.20 6.93
N TYR A 154 -33.13 10.66 8.17
CA TYR A 154 -31.80 10.95 8.74
C TYR A 154 -30.88 9.71 8.72
N ILE A 155 -31.37 8.51 9.06
CA ILE A 155 -30.56 7.28 9.03
C ILE A 155 -30.09 6.97 7.61
N LYS A 156 -30.98 7.15 6.62
CA LYS A 156 -30.66 6.90 5.21
C LYS A 156 -29.54 7.81 4.73
N ILE A 157 -29.64 9.10 5.05
CA ILE A 157 -28.62 10.10 4.72
C ILE A 157 -27.31 9.76 5.43
N THR A 158 -27.34 9.46 6.72
CA THR A 158 -26.12 9.12 7.48
C THR A 158 -25.38 7.92 6.90
N VAL A 159 -26.09 6.84 6.56
CA VAL A 159 -25.47 5.64 5.96
C VAL A 159 -24.82 5.96 4.61
N LEU A 160 -25.52 6.68 3.73
CA LEU A 160 -24.99 7.06 2.43
C LEU A 160 -23.79 8.00 2.55
N SER A 161 -23.84 8.96 3.48
CA SER A 161 -22.73 9.88 3.75
C SER A 161 -21.48 9.15 4.25
N ILE A 162 -21.62 8.15 5.13
CA ILE A 162 -20.48 7.35 5.60
C ILE A 162 -19.81 6.61 4.44
N ILE A 163 -20.61 5.98 3.56
CA ILE A 163 -20.09 5.27 2.38
C ILE A 163 -19.36 6.26 1.45
N ALA A 164 -19.97 7.41 1.15
CA ALA A 164 -19.40 8.41 0.27
C ALA A 164 -18.07 8.95 0.82
N VAL A 165 -18.04 9.34 2.10
CA VAL A 165 -16.83 9.84 2.76
C VAL A 165 -15.72 8.78 2.77
N GLY A 166 -16.06 7.52 3.09
CA GLY A 166 -15.07 6.42 3.11
C GLY A 166 -14.42 6.17 1.75
N VAL A 167 -15.20 6.22 0.67
CA VAL A 167 -14.72 6.04 -0.71
C VAL A 167 -13.80 7.18 -1.12
N VAL A 168 -14.24 8.42 -0.89
CA VAL A 168 -13.48 9.63 -1.21
C VAL A 168 -12.16 9.65 -0.42
N ALA A 169 -12.22 9.41 0.89
CA ALA A 169 -11.04 9.35 1.74
C ALA A 169 -10.03 8.29 1.26
N THR A 170 -10.50 7.09 0.92
CA THR A 170 -9.66 5.99 0.44
C THR A 170 -8.99 6.33 -0.91
N TYR A 171 -9.73 6.97 -1.82
CA TYR A 171 -9.20 7.41 -3.11
C TYR A 171 -8.08 8.44 -2.95
N PHE A 172 -8.32 9.50 -2.17
CA PHE A 172 -7.31 10.53 -1.91
C PHE A 172 -6.10 9.98 -1.16
N TYR A 173 -6.32 9.10 -0.17
CA TYR A 173 -5.24 8.44 0.55
C TYR A 173 -4.33 7.63 -0.38
N ASN A 174 -4.91 6.88 -1.33
CA ASN A 174 -4.12 6.13 -2.31
C ASN A 174 -3.24 7.03 -3.18
N ILE A 175 -3.80 8.13 -3.72
CA ILE A 175 -3.04 9.09 -4.53
C ILE A 175 -1.92 9.72 -3.71
N TRP A 176 -2.22 10.13 -2.47
CA TRP A 176 -1.26 10.76 -1.58
C TRP A 176 -0.08 9.83 -1.28
N ILE A 177 -0.35 8.55 -0.97
CA ILE A 177 0.68 7.54 -0.73
C ILE A 177 1.55 7.34 -1.98
N ILE A 178 0.97 7.23 -3.18
CA ILE A 178 1.74 7.07 -4.42
C ILE A 178 2.72 8.24 -4.61
N LYS A 179 2.22 9.47 -4.49
CA LYS A 179 3.03 10.70 -4.66
C LYS A 179 4.10 10.85 -3.59
N LYS A 180 3.75 10.62 -2.33
CA LYS A 180 4.64 10.85 -1.19
C LYS A 180 5.65 9.73 -0.96
N GLN A 181 5.30 8.49 -1.28
CA GLN A 181 6.10 7.33 -0.91
C GLN A 181 6.72 6.59 -2.09
N TYR A 182 5.99 6.36 -3.17
CA TYR A 182 6.44 5.46 -4.25
C TYR A 182 7.31 6.19 -5.26
N ILE A 183 6.82 7.30 -5.81
CA ILE A 183 7.54 8.10 -6.82
C ILE A 183 8.94 8.52 -6.35
N PRO A 184 9.13 9.15 -5.17
CA PRO A 184 10.46 9.58 -4.74
C PRO A 184 11.42 8.41 -4.48
N ARG A 185 10.93 7.26 -4.01
CA ARG A 185 11.78 6.07 -3.78
C ARG A 185 12.21 5.42 -5.08
N LEU A 186 11.33 5.36 -6.08
CA LEU A 186 11.69 4.87 -7.41
C LEU A 186 12.78 5.75 -8.03
N LYS A 187 12.60 7.08 -7.99
CA LYS A 187 13.60 8.03 -8.51
C LYS A 187 14.98 7.87 -7.84
N LYS A 188 15.03 7.80 -6.51
CA LYS A 188 16.28 7.58 -5.77
C LYS A 188 16.95 6.25 -6.11
N MET A 189 16.16 5.23 -6.43
CA MET A 189 16.68 3.90 -6.77
C MET A 189 17.22 3.87 -8.20
N ASP A 190 16.59 4.58 -9.14
CA ASP A 190 17.12 4.81 -10.48
C ASP A 190 18.47 5.54 -10.42
N GLU A 191 18.58 6.57 -9.58
CA GLU A 191 19.83 7.32 -9.36
C GLU A 191 20.95 6.44 -8.78
N LEU A 192 20.64 5.61 -7.77
CA LEU A 192 21.62 4.69 -7.17
C LEU A 192 22.12 3.64 -8.17
N ILE A 193 21.21 3.04 -8.94
CA ILE A 193 21.57 2.02 -9.94
C ILE A 193 22.53 2.63 -10.96
N LYS A 194 22.18 3.80 -11.51
CA LYS A 194 23.03 4.52 -12.47
C LYS A 194 24.42 4.85 -11.89
N ALA A 195 24.49 5.29 -10.64
CA ALA A 195 25.74 5.65 -9.97
C ALA A 195 26.66 4.45 -9.65
N MET A 196 26.12 3.23 -9.62
CA MET A 196 26.90 2.01 -9.40
C MET A 196 27.33 1.33 -10.70
N GLU A 197 26.70 1.66 -11.83
CA GLU A 197 27.09 1.20 -13.17
C GLU A 197 28.21 2.07 -13.79
N THR A 198 28.35 3.31 -13.33
CA THR A 198 29.48 4.23 -13.61
C THR A 198 30.59 4.15 -12.57
#